data_AF-A0A963CX35-F1
#
_entry.id   AF-A0A963CX35-F1
#
_cell.length_a   1.000
_cell.length_b   1.000
_cell.length_c   1.000
_cell.angle_alpha   90.00
_cell.angle_beta   90.00
_cell.angle_gamma   90.00
#
_symmetry.space_group_name_H-M   'P 1'
#
loop_
_entity.id
_entity.type
_entity.pdbx_description
1 polymer ?
#
loop_
_entity_poly.entity_id
_entity_poly.type
_entity_poly.pdbx_seq_one_letter_code
_entity_poly.pdbx_strand_id
1 'polypeptide(L)'
;MSDDKMAQDPMEFMRGMWSNMGFSLPGMVTPTLDVNELDKRIADLKAVEGWLKMNLNMLQMTTQGLEMQRNTIAAVQAIGQVGRQQEPGEAPPVNPFASAIWPWNLMQQGSAAESDDGGAAETKPAKGGKTASR
;
A
#
# COMPACT_ATOMS: atom_id res chain seq x y z
N MET A 1 32.83 28.32 -44.56
CA MET A 1 32.92 26.94 -44.07
C MET A 1 33.17 26.98 -42.57
N SER A 2 32.13 26.87 -41.73
CA SER A 2 32.20 26.45 -40.31
C SER A 2 30.83 26.59 -39.65
N ASP A 3 29.89 25.71 -39.98
CA ASP A 3 28.67 25.47 -39.19
C ASP A 3 28.38 23.97 -39.17
N ASP A 4 29.36 23.18 -38.74
CA ASP A 4 29.31 21.70 -38.72
C ASP A 4 29.93 21.14 -37.42
N LYS A 5 29.51 21.68 -36.27
CA LYS A 5 29.96 21.20 -34.94
C LYS A 5 28.85 20.95 -33.92
N MET A 6 27.59 21.06 -34.32
CA MET A 6 26.42 20.88 -33.43
C MET A 6 25.55 19.66 -33.81
N ALA A 7 25.99 18.84 -34.77
CA ALA A 7 25.37 17.55 -35.09
C ALA A 7 26.25 16.39 -34.61
N GLN A 8 26.76 16.47 -33.37
CA GLN A 8 27.32 15.27 -32.74
C GLN A 8 26.16 14.30 -32.53
N ASP A 9 26.10 13.32 -33.43
CA ASP A 9 25.07 12.32 -33.52
C ASP A 9 24.78 11.72 -32.12
N PRO A 10 23.53 11.64 -31.66
CA PRO A 10 23.18 11.02 -30.38
C PRO A 10 23.69 9.57 -30.27
N MET A 11 23.99 8.95 -31.41
CA MET A 11 24.66 7.67 -31.52
C MET A 11 26.13 7.69 -31.07
N GLU A 12 26.88 8.77 -31.29
CA GLU A 12 28.26 8.93 -30.81
C GLU A 12 28.33 9.17 -29.30
N PHE A 13 27.34 9.90 -28.75
CA PHE A 13 27.19 10.01 -27.29
C PHE A 13 26.90 8.66 -26.65
N MET A 14 25.97 7.90 -27.22
CA MET A 14 25.64 6.55 -26.74
C MET A 14 26.82 5.58 -26.90
N ARG A 15 27.56 5.68 -28.01
CA ARG A 15 28.79 4.93 -28.26
C ARG A 15 29.89 5.30 -27.26
N GLY A 16 30.04 6.59 -26.94
CA GLY A 16 30.99 7.08 -25.94
C GLY A 16 30.67 6.56 -24.54
N MET A 17 29.38 6.54 -24.16
CA MET A 17 28.94 6.00 -22.88
C MET A 17 29.15 4.47 -22.80
N TRP A 18 28.85 3.75 -23.88
CA TRP A 18 29.04 2.29 -23.96
C TRP A 18 30.52 1.88 -23.99
N SER A 19 31.36 2.67 -24.69
CA SER A 19 32.82 2.49 -24.71
C SER A 19 33.46 2.84 -23.36
N ASN A 20 32.97 3.86 -22.65
CA ASN A 20 33.46 4.26 -21.33
C ASN A 20 33.01 3.29 -20.21
N MET A 21 31.98 2.48 -20.45
CA MET A 21 31.56 1.38 -19.58
C MET A 21 32.43 0.12 -19.76
N GLY A 22 33.45 0.14 -20.64
CA GLY A 22 34.43 -0.93 -20.78
C GLY A 22 34.03 -2.08 -21.72
N PHE A 23 32.98 -1.92 -22.54
CA PHE A 23 32.58 -2.92 -23.53
C PHE A 23 33.33 -2.73 -24.87
N SER A 24 34.65 -2.88 -24.88
CA SER A 24 35.42 -3.05 -26.12
C SER A 24 35.41 -4.53 -26.52
N LEU A 25 34.74 -4.87 -27.62
CA LEU A 25 34.82 -6.20 -28.24
C LEU A 25 35.83 -6.20 -29.37
N PRO A 26 37.12 -6.48 -29.09
CA PRO A 26 37.87 -7.38 -29.94
C PRO A 26 38.82 -8.28 -29.14
N GLY A 27 38.58 -9.59 -29.20
CA GLY A 27 39.24 -10.58 -28.37
C GLY A 27 38.19 -11.22 -27.49
N MET A 28 37.60 -12.30 -27.99
CA MET A 28 36.72 -13.16 -27.20
C MET A 28 37.40 -13.39 -25.86
N VAL A 29 36.83 -12.82 -24.80
CA VAL A 29 36.95 -13.42 -23.47
C VAL A 29 36.58 -14.87 -23.71
N THR A 30 37.55 -15.76 -23.69
CA THR A 30 37.26 -17.19 -23.67
C THR A 30 36.23 -17.34 -22.56
N PRO A 31 34.97 -17.69 -22.87
CA PRO A 31 34.01 -17.97 -21.82
C PRO A 31 34.70 -19.02 -20.97
N THR A 32 34.90 -18.75 -19.68
CA THR A 32 35.31 -19.81 -18.78
C THR A 32 34.17 -20.82 -18.87
N LEU A 33 34.38 -21.92 -19.60
CA LEU A 33 33.44 -23.03 -19.76
C LEU A 33 33.32 -23.85 -18.46
N ASP A 34 33.56 -23.21 -17.32
CA ASP A 34 33.38 -23.81 -16.02
C ASP A 34 31.94 -23.58 -15.60
N VAL A 35 31.14 -24.64 -15.73
CA VAL A 35 29.74 -24.67 -15.33
C VAL A 35 29.58 -24.25 -13.86
N ASN A 36 30.55 -24.55 -12.99
CA ASN A 36 30.47 -24.15 -11.59
C ASN A 36 30.59 -22.62 -11.41
N GLU A 37 31.40 -21.95 -12.22
CA GLU A 37 31.50 -20.49 -12.20
C GLU A 37 30.20 -19.86 -12.72
N LEU A 38 29.62 -20.43 -13.77
CA LEU A 38 28.30 -20.02 -14.27
C LEU A 38 27.22 -20.20 -13.22
N ASP A 39 27.18 -21.33 -12.51
CA ASP A 39 26.21 -21.60 -11.45
C ASP A 39 26.35 -20.59 -10.29
N LYS A 40 27.59 -20.25 -9.92
CA LYS A 40 27.84 -19.23 -8.90
C LYS A 40 27.35 -17.85 -9.35
N ARG A 41 27.69 -17.44 -10.58
CA ARG A 41 27.22 -16.16 -11.16
C ARG A 41 25.70 -16.11 -11.25
N ILE A 42 25.05 -17.22 -11.61
CA ILE A 42 23.59 -17.34 -11.64
C ILE A 42 23.01 -17.17 -10.23
N ALA A 43 23.59 -17.82 -9.22
CA ALA A 43 23.15 -17.70 -7.83
C ALA A 43 23.28 -16.26 -7.31
N ASP A 44 24.43 -15.63 -7.56
CA ASP A 44 24.68 -14.24 -7.16
C ASP A 44 23.69 -13.27 -7.83
N LEU A 45 23.47 -13.43 -9.14
CA LEU A 45 22.51 -12.60 -9.89
C LEU A 45 21.07 -12.83 -9.42
N LYS A 46 20.69 -14.06 -9.06
CA LYS A 46 19.36 -14.33 -8.47
C LYS A 46 19.18 -13.69 -7.09
N ALA A 47 20.24 -13.64 -6.27
CA ALA A 47 20.20 -12.95 -5.00
C ALA A 47 20.01 -11.43 -5.20
N VAL A 48 20.75 -10.84 -6.15
CA VAL A 48 20.58 -9.43 -6.54
C VAL A 48 19.17 -9.17 -7.07
N GLU A 49 18.65 -10.04 -7.95
CA GLU A 49 17.29 -9.96 -8.46
C GLU A 49 16.25 -9.98 -7.32
N GLY A 50 16.43 -10.87 -6.34
CA GLY A 50 15.57 -10.94 -5.15
C GLY A 50 15.58 -9.65 -4.35
N TRP A 51 16.76 -9.06 -4.11
CA TRP A 51 16.89 -7.80 -3.39
C TRP A 51 16.26 -6.62 -4.15
N LEU A 52 16.44 -6.56 -5.48
CA LEU A 52 15.81 -5.55 -6.31
C LEU A 52 14.29 -5.65 -6.32
N LYS A 53 13.73 -6.88 -6.36
CA LYS A 53 12.28 -7.10 -6.22
C LYS A 53 11.76 -6.62 -4.87
N MET A 54 12.50 -6.86 -3.79
CA MET A 54 12.13 -6.36 -2.46
C MET A 54 12.11 -4.84 -2.41
N ASN A 55 13.12 -4.17 -2.99
CA ASN A 55 13.16 -2.70 -3.11
C ASN A 55 11.97 -2.17 -3.92
N LEU A 56 11.67 -2.81 -5.05
CA LEU A 56 10.53 -2.42 -5.88
C LEU A 56 9.21 -2.52 -5.11
N ASN A 57 8.99 -3.63 -4.40
CA ASN A 57 7.79 -3.83 -3.59
C ASN A 57 7.65 -2.75 -2.50
N MET A 58 8.74 -2.43 -1.79
CA MET A 58 8.73 -1.39 -0.76
C MET A 58 8.42 0.00 -1.34
N LEU A 59 8.98 0.32 -2.50
CA LEU A 59 8.68 1.59 -3.19
C LEU A 59 7.20 1.65 -3.59
N GLN A 60 6.66 0.58 -4.18
CA GLN A 60 5.24 0.51 -4.54
C GLN A 60 4.32 0.70 -3.33
N MET A 61 4.63 0.07 -2.20
CA MET A 61 3.88 0.26 -0.95
C MET A 61 3.96 1.70 -0.45
N THR A 62 5.14 2.33 -0.54
CA THR A 62 5.32 3.74 -0.14
C THR A 62 4.51 4.67 -1.04
N THR A 63 4.51 4.44 -2.35
CA THR A 63 3.70 5.22 -3.30
C THR A 63 2.22 5.10 -2.97
N GLN A 64 1.70 3.90 -2.76
CA GLN A 64 0.29 3.70 -2.37
C GLN A 64 -0.06 4.40 -1.05
N GLY A 65 0.86 4.35 -0.07
CA GLY A 65 0.70 5.08 1.19
C GLY A 65 0.61 6.60 0.99
N LEU A 66 1.46 7.16 0.12
CA LEU A 66 1.42 8.59 -0.21
C LEU A 66 0.17 8.98 -1.02
N GLU A 67 -0.28 8.13 -1.93
CA GLU A 67 -1.53 8.33 -2.68
C GLU A 67 -2.75 8.35 -1.76
N MET A 68 -2.79 7.46 -0.76
CA MET A 68 -3.84 7.46 0.26
C MET A 68 -3.82 8.73 1.12
N GLN A 69 -2.62 9.18 1.54
CA GLN A 69 -2.47 10.45 2.28
C GLN A 69 -2.93 11.65 1.45
N ARG A 70 -2.53 11.72 0.17
CA ARG A 70 -2.97 12.77 -0.76
C ARG A 70 -4.49 12.79 -0.90
N ASN A 71 -5.11 11.63 -1.10
CA ASN A 71 -6.57 11.53 -1.24
C ASN A 71 -7.30 11.97 0.03
N THR A 72 -6.73 11.67 1.21
CA THR A 72 -7.27 12.10 2.50
C THR A 72 -7.21 13.63 2.64
N ILE A 73 -6.07 14.24 2.32
CA ILE A 73 -5.92 15.71 2.34
C ILE A 73 -6.88 16.36 1.33
N ALA A 74 -7.01 15.79 0.13
CA ALA A 74 -7.93 16.29 -0.88
C ALA A 74 -9.39 16.27 -0.39
N ALA A 75 -9.80 15.21 0.31
CA ALA A 75 -11.13 15.14 0.94
C ALA A 75 -11.33 16.22 2.01
N VAL A 76 -10.33 16.45 2.88
CA VAL A 76 -10.38 17.52 3.90
C VAL A 76 -10.47 18.90 3.25
N GLN A 77 -9.71 19.14 2.17
CA GLN A 77 -9.78 20.41 1.44
C GLN A 77 -11.13 20.62 0.75
N ALA A 78 -11.75 19.56 0.22
CA ALA A 78 -13.09 19.64 -0.37
C ALA A 78 -14.13 20.02 0.70
N ILE A 79 -14.08 19.42 1.89
CA ILE A 79 -14.95 19.77 3.02
C ILE A 79 -14.74 21.24 3.44
N GLY A 80 -13.49 21.68 3.56
CA GLY A 80 -13.17 23.06 3.89
C GLY A 80 -13.63 24.08 2.83
N GLN A 81 -13.76 23.68 1.57
CA GLN A 81 -14.33 24.52 0.51
C GLN A 81 -15.85 24.56 0.55
N VAL A 82 -16.52 23.42 0.78
CA VAL A 82 -17.97 23.36 0.97
C VAL A 82 -18.41 24.20 2.17
N GLY A 83 -17.68 24.13 3.28
CA GLY A 83 -17.95 24.96 4.46
C GLY A 83 -17.73 26.47 4.25
N ARG A 84 -16.91 26.87 3.26
CA ARG A 84 -16.74 28.27 2.86
C ARG A 84 -17.76 28.76 1.84
N GLN A 85 -18.48 27.85 1.19
CA GLN A 85 -19.50 28.17 0.20
C GLN A 85 -20.92 28.07 0.76
N GLN A 86 -21.07 27.73 2.05
CA GLN A 86 -22.32 27.82 2.79
C GLN A 86 -22.67 29.29 3.05
N GLU A 87 -23.52 29.83 2.17
CA GLU A 87 -24.48 30.88 2.54
C GLU A 87 -25.35 30.37 3.70
N PRO A 88 -25.67 31.21 4.70
CA PRO A 88 -26.49 30.81 5.83
C PRO A 88 -27.95 30.61 5.37
N GLY A 89 -28.34 29.38 5.02
CA GLY A 89 -29.74 29.09 4.69
C GLY A 89 -30.09 27.72 4.11
N GLU A 90 -29.17 27.00 3.48
CA GLU A 90 -29.51 25.75 2.75
C GLU A 90 -28.86 24.50 3.37
N ALA A 91 -29.68 23.46 3.56
CA ALA A 91 -29.48 22.04 3.94
C ALA A 91 -28.11 21.54 4.51
N PRO A 92 -28.13 20.61 5.49
CA PRO A 92 -26.93 20.13 6.15
C PRO A 92 -25.96 19.47 5.15
N PRO A 93 -24.64 19.67 5.31
CA PRO A 93 -23.65 19.18 4.37
C PRO A 93 -23.65 17.65 4.39
N VAL A 94 -23.79 17.03 3.21
CA VAL A 94 -23.44 15.62 3.01
C VAL A 94 -21.96 15.43 3.31
N ASN A 95 -21.68 14.89 4.49
CA ASN A 95 -20.34 14.67 4.99
C ASN A 95 -19.81 13.36 4.38
N PRO A 96 -18.86 13.38 3.42
CA PRO A 96 -18.44 12.17 2.69
C PRO A 96 -17.80 11.12 3.61
N PHE A 97 -17.22 11.55 4.74
CA PHE A 97 -16.74 10.66 5.79
C PHE A 97 -17.88 9.95 6.54
N ALA A 98 -18.99 10.64 6.81
CA ALA A 98 -20.17 10.03 7.42
C ALA A 98 -20.82 9.02 6.46
N SER A 99 -20.81 9.31 5.15
CA SER A 99 -21.28 8.37 4.12
C SER A 99 -20.43 7.10 4.03
N ALA A 100 -19.11 7.20 4.29
CA ALA A 100 -18.20 6.05 4.30
C ALA A 100 -18.28 5.19 5.58
N ILE A 101 -18.64 5.79 6.72
CA ILE A 101 -18.75 5.11 8.03
C ILE A 101 -20.16 4.57 8.31
N TRP A 102 -21.17 5.01 7.55
CA TRP A 102 -22.56 4.60 7.71
C TRP A 102 -22.79 3.07 7.75
N PRO A 103 -22.14 2.23 6.91
CA PRO A 103 -22.31 0.78 6.97
C PRO A 103 -21.79 0.16 8.28
N TRP A 104 -20.72 0.71 8.84
CA TRP A 104 -20.12 0.24 10.10
C TRP A 104 -20.91 0.72 11.33
N ASN A 105 -21.43 1.96 11.30
CA ASN A 105 -22.24 2.51 12.38
C ASN A 105 -23.59 1.80 12.54
N LEU A 106 -24.20 1.38 11.41
CA LEU A 106 -25.45 0.62 11.42
C LEU A 106 -25.26 -0.78 12.06
N MET A 107 -24.12 -1.42 11.83
CA MET A 107 -23.81 -2.73 12.42
C MET A 107 -23.61 -2.64 13.95
N GLN A 108 -23.01 -1.56 14.44
CA GLN A 108 -22.82 -1.32 15.88
C GLN A 108 -24.15 -1.07 16.61
N GLN A 109 -25.09 -0.36 15.97
CA GLN A 109 -26.44 -0.16 16.49
C GLN A 109 -27.25 -1.48 16.55
N GLY A 110 -27.02 -2.39 15.60
CA GLY A 110 -27.63 -3.73 15.59
C GLY A 110 -27.04 -4.69 16.63
N SER A 111 -25.73 -4.62 16.89
CA SER A 111 -25.08 -5.46 17.91
C SER A 111 -25.33 -5.02 19.35
N ALA A 112 -25.70 -3.76 19.58
CA ALA A 112 -26.03 -3.25 20.92
C ALA A 112 -27.48 -3.55 21.36
N ALA A 113 -28.33 -4.05 20.44
CA ALA A 113 -29.72 -4.41 20.73
C ALA A 113 -29.91 -5.90 21.08
N GLU A 114 -28.85 -6.72 21.05
CA GLU A 114 -28.90 -8.16 21.35
C GLU A 114 -28.02 -8.53 22.55
N SER A 115 -28.19 -7.81 23.67
CA SER A 115 -27.67 -8.25 24.97
C SER A 115 -28.48 -7.71 26.15
N ASP A 116 -29.80 -7.67 26.04
CA ASP A 116 -30.69 -7.49 27.20
C ASP A 116 -31.94 -8.36 27.07
N ASP A 117 -31.76 -9.66 27.30
CA ASP A 117 -32.84 -10.51 27.80
C ASP A 117 -32.32 -11.33 29.00
N GLY A 118 -32.67 -10.85 30.19
CA GLY A 118 -33.21 -11.73 31.23
C GLY A 118 -32.25 -12.39 32.22
N GLY A 119 -31.39 -11.62 32.92
CA GLY A 119 -30.55 -12.12 34.02
C GLY A 119 -30.83 -11.50 35.40
N ALA A 120 -31.69 -12.16 36.18
CA ALA A 120 -31.76 -12.17 37.65
C ALA A 120 -32.31 -10.95 38.44
N ALA A 121 -33.50 -11.14 39.03
CA ALA A 121 -33.85 -10.55 40.32
C ALA A 121 -34.44 -11.65 41.24
N GLU A 122 -33.71 -11.95 42.32
CA GLU A 122 -34.06 -12.90 43.37
C GLU A 122 -35.29 -12.46 44.19
N THR A 123 -36.18 -13.40 44.50
CA THR A 123 -36.98 -13.37 45.74
C THR A 123 -37.11 -14.77 46.32
N LYS A 124 -36.52 -14.97 47.52
CA LYS A 124 -36.71 -16.14 48.41
C LYS A 124 -38.19 -16.35 48.79
N PRO A 125 -38.63 -17.58 49.07
CA PRO A 125 -38.71 -18.00 50.48
C PRO A 125 -38.31 -19.47 50.76
N ALA A 126 -38.11 -19.73 52.05
CA ALA A 126 -37.71 -20.99 52.66
C ALA A 126 -38.85 -22.03 52.77
N LYS A 127 -38.53 -23.33 52.61
CA LYS A 127 -38.80 -24.41 53.60
C LYS A 127 -38.42 -25.80 53.09
N GLY A 128 -37.54 -26.46 53.85
CA GLY A 128 -37.65 -27.83 54.37
C GLY A 128 -38.02 -29.00 53.44
N GLY A 129 -37.19 -30.05 53.46
CA GLY A 129 -37.67 -31.43 53.29
C GLY A 129 -36.75 -32.38 52.52
N LYS A 130 -35.79 -32.97 53.25
CA LYS A 130 -35.42 -34.40 53.27
C LYS A 130 -35.56 -35.28 52.00
N THR A 131 -34.53 -36.11 51.78
CA THR A 131 -34.50 -37.44 51.10
C THR A 131 -34.70 -37.45 49.58
N ALA A 132 -34.28 -38.42 48.77
CA ALA A 132 -33.28 -39.48 48.74
C ALA A 132 -33.59 -40.26 47.45
N SER A 133 -32.58 -40.81 46.76
CA SER A 133 -32.71 -41.81 45.66
C SER A 133 -33.38 -41.27 44.39
N ARG A 134 -32.98 -41.65 43.17
CA ARG A 134 -32.70 -42.99 42.65
C ARG A 134 -32.01 -42.87 41.30
#